data_AF-A0A6J1WPS7-F1
#
_entry.id   AF-A0A6J1WPS7-F1
#
_cell.length_a   1.000
_cell.length_b   1.000
_cell.length_c   1.000
_cell.angle_alpha   90.00
_cell.angle_beta   90.00
_cell.angle_gamma   90.00
#
_symmetry.space_group_name_H-M   'P 1'
#
loop_
_entity.id
_entity.type
_entity.pdbx_description
1 polymer ?
#
loop_
_entity_poly.entity_id
_entity_poly.type
_entity_poly.pdbx_seq_one_letter_code
_entity_poly.pdbx_strand_id
1 'polypeptide(L)'
;MIYTFSGTTWTQELVWLIGNNLDYETAAKAPLAIRFPFIEYRMFLYSPNTKKWIKDWVHKDTFMNRTPNIDKIFNAPSPRFIKSHLPFSLLPPTLLDTAKVVYVARDPRDAAVSYYHHCRMMQMYGFKGDFKAFWNLFITNRGKVQLHWD
;
A
#
# COMPACT_ATOMS: atom_id res chain seq x y z
N MET A 1 0.88 0.05 -9.35
CA MET A 1 -0.12 1.07 -8.93
C MET A 1 -1.47 0.39 -8.91
N ILE A 2 -2.14 0.26 -7.77
CA ILE A 2 -3.22 -0.74 -7.67
C ILE A 2 -4.34 -0.22 -6.78
N TYR A 3 -5.59 -0.52 -7.14
CA TYR A 3 -6.73 -0.37 -6.23
C TYR A 3 -6.49 -1.21 -4.97
N THR A 4 -6.51 -0.59 -3.79
CA THR A 4 -6.19 -1.26 -2.53
C THR A 4 -6.98 -2.57 -2.40
N PHE A 5 -6.30 -3.66 -2.00
CA PHE A 5 -6.88 -5.01 -1.82
C PHE A 5 -7.21 -5.82 -3.09
N SER A 6 -6.63 -5.44 -4.24
CA SER A 6 -6.74 -6.16 -5.52
C SER A 6 -5.62 -7.16 -5.83
N GLY A 7 -4.80 -7.56 -4.86
CA GLY A 7 -3.67 -8.49 -5.10
C GLY A 7 -2.30 -7.82 -5.23
N THR A 8 -2.09 -6.69 -4.55
CA THR A 8 -0.82 -5.95 -4.56
C THR A 8 0.36 -6.77 -4.08
N THR A 9 0.21 -7.52 -3.00
CA THR A 9 1.30 -8.31 -2.40
C THR A 9 1.84 -9.33 -3.39
N TRP A 10 0.96 -10.05 -4.09
CA TRP A 10 1.34 -11.05 -5.08
C TRP A 10 2.02 -10.42 -6.28
N THR A 11 1.47 -9.33 -6.80
CA THR A 11 2.03 -8.63 -7.95
C THR A 11 3.42 -8.06 -7.65
N GLN A 12 3.62 -7.49 -6.45
CA GLN A 12 4.94 -7.03 -6.03
C GLN A 12 5.95 -8.17 -6.04
N GLU A 13 5.59 -9.34 -5.51
CA GLU A 13 6.50 -10.48 -5.46
C GLU A 13 6.89 -10.98 -6.86
N LEU A 14 5.90 -11.15 -7.74
CA LEU A 14 6.12 -11.60 -9.11
C LEU A 14 7.01 -10.61 -9.89
N VAL A 15 6.69 -9.31 -9.81
CA VAL A 15 7.47 -8.27 -10.50
C VAL A 15 8.88 -8.18 -9.94
N TRP A 16 9.06 -8.32 -8.63
CA TRP A 16 10.39 -8.32 -8.02
C TRP A 16 11.24 -9.48 -8.54
N LEU A 17 10.71 -10.70 -8.49
CA LEU A 17 11.43 -11.90 -8.91
C LEU A 17 11.79 -11.84 -10.40
N ILE A 18 10.84 -11.47 -11.26
CA ILE A 18 11.10 -11.31 -12.70
C ILE A 18 12.18 -10.25 -12.95
N GLY A 19 12.12 -9.12 -12.25
CA GLY A 19 13.09 -8.03 -12.40
C GLY A 19 14.47 -8.31 -11.81
N ASN A 20 14.62 -9.35 -10.99
CA ASN A 20 15.88 -9.75 -10.33
C ASN A 20 16.27 -11.19 -10.69
N ASN A 21 15.97 -11.64 -11.91
CA ASN A 21 16.39 -12.95 -12.44
C ASN A 21 16.00 -14.15 -11.56
N LEU A 22 14.82 -14.10 -10.95
CA LEU A 22 14.30 -15.13 -10.06
C LEU A 22 15.20 -15.39 -8.83
N ASP A 23 15.81 -14.34 -8.26
CA ASP A 23 16.57 -14.42 -7.01
C ASP A 23 15.66 -14.71 -5.80
N TYR A 24 15.32 -15.98 -5.60
CA TYR A 24 14.49 -16.43 -4.50
C TYR A 24 15.16 -16.27 -3.13
N GLU A 25 16.50 -16.31 -3.06
CA GLU A 25 17.22 -16.20 -1.79
C GLU A 25 17.08 -14.80 -1.19
N THR A 26 17.30 -13.76 -2.00
CA THR A 26 17.14 -12.38 -1.55
C THR A 26 15.67 -12.06 -1.31
N ALA A 27 14.75 -12.56 -2.15
CA ALA A 27 13.31 -12.37 -1.97
C ALA A 27 12.80 -12.91 -0.62
N ALA A 28 13.34 -14.06 -0.17
CA ALA A 28 13.00 -14.68 1.10
C ALA A 28 13.60 -13.94 2.32
N LYS A 29 14.81 -13.37 2.19
CA LYS A 29 15.50 -12.67 3.27
C LYS A 29 14.99 -11.23 3.46
N ALA A 30 14.67 -10.54 2.37
CA ALA A 30 14.30 -9.12 2.39
C ALA A 30 12.77 -8.93 2.44
N PRO A 31 12.24 -8.28 3.49
CA PRO A 31 10.82 -7.93 3.57
C PRO A 31 10.33 -7.11 2.37
N LEU A 32 9.10 -7.37 1.92
CA LEU A 32 8.46 -6.62 0.83
C LEU A 32 8.46 -5.10 1.04
N ALA A 33 8.31 -4.62 2.27
CA ALA A 33 8.32 -3.18 2.58
C ALA A 33 9.67 -2.49 2.26
N ILE A 34 10.76 -3.26 2.25
CA ILE A 34 12.10 -2.78 1.88
C ILE A 34 12.29 -2.87 0.37
N ARG A 35 11.81 -3.97 -0.25
CA ARG A 35 11.90 -4.20 -1.70
C ARG A 35 10.99 -3.29 -2.51
N PHE A 36 9.81 -2.96 -1.99
CA PHE A 36 8.82 -2.05 -2.55
C PHE A 36 8.45 -0.97 -1.53
N PRO A 37 9.22 0.12 -1.46
CA PRO A 37 8.83 1.28 -0.70
C PRO A 37 7.44 1.79 -1.10
N PHE A 38 6.60 2.05 -0.10
CA PHE A 38 5.25 2.58 -0.26
C PHE A 38 5.27 4.10 -0.05
N ILE A 39 5.06 4.88 -1.11
CA ILE A 39 5.28 6.34 -1.09
C ILE A 39 4.27 7.09 -0.21
N GLU A 40 3.06 6.54 -0.06
CA GLU A 40 1.97 7.12 0.73
C GLU A 40 2.08 6.73 2.21
N TYR A 41 3.08 5.94 2.60
CA TYR A 41 3.18 5.44 3.95
C TYR A 41 3.20 6.57 5.00
N ARG A 42 3.90 7.68 4.70
CA ARG A 42 3.93 8.85 5.57
C ARG A 42 2.54 9.45 5.82
N MET A 43 1.65 9.46 4.82
CA MET A 43 0.28 9.96 4.98
C MET A 43 -0.46 9.18 6.08
N PHE A 44 -0.31 7.85 6.13
CA PHE A 44 -0.95 7.03 7.16
C PHE A 44 -0.42 7.32 8.57
N LEU A 45 0.87 7.66 8.71
CA LEU A 45 1.52 7.94 9.99
C LEU A 45 1.05 9.24 10.66
N TYR A 46 0.48 10.19 9.92
CA TYR A 46 0.05 11.47 10.48
C TYR A 46 -1.32 11.41 11.18
N SER A 47 -2.12 10.36 10.98
CA SER A 47 -3.43 10.23 11.64
C SER A 47 -3.30 10.08 13.16
N PRO A 48 -4.10 10.79 13.98
CA PRO A 48 -4.10 10.64 15.45
C PRO A 48 -4.33 9.19 15.91
N ASN A 49 -5.20 8.47 15.20
CA ASN A 49 -5.48 7.06 15.49
C ASN A 49 -4.27 6.17 15.19
N THR A 50 -3.55 6.45 14.10
CA THR A 50 -2.30 5.75 13.77
C THR A 50 -1.22 6.03 14.80
N LYS A 51 -1.03 7.29 15.21
CA LYS A 51 -0.04 7.66 16.24
C LYS A 51 -0.29 6.96 17.57
N LYS A 52 -1.56 6.88 17.97
CA LYS A 52 -1.98 6.12 19.16
C LYS A 52 -1.69 4.62 18.99
N TRP A 53 -2.11 4.03 17.88
CA TRP A 53 -1.85 2.61 17.59
C TRP A 53 -0.34 2.28 17.58
N ILE A 54 0.50 3.12 16.97
CA ILE A 54 1.96 2.95 16.99
C ILE A 54 2.50 3.03 18.41
N LYS A 55 2.06 4.01 19.21
CA LYS A 55 2.51 4.14 20.60
C LYS A 55 2.15 2.91 21.44
N ASP A 56 0.95 2.37 21.23
CA ASP A 56 0.36 1.34 22.09
C ASP A 56 0.76 -0.09 21.67
N TRP A 57 1.03 -0.35 20.37
CA TRP A 57 1.18 -1.71 19.84
C TRP A 57 2.50 -1.98 19.10
N VAL A 58 3.32 -0.95 18.89
CA VAL A 58 4.51 -1.05 18.06
C VAL A 58 5.71 -0.58 18.87
N HIS A 59 6.73 -1.44 19.05
CA HIS A 59 8.03 -0.97 19.51
C HIS A 59 8.53 0.08 18.51
N LYS A 60 8.49 1.36 18.93
CA LYS A 60 8.69 2.57 18.09
C LYS A 60 9.88 2.46 17.14
N ASP A 61 10.91 1.78 17.61
CA ASP A 61 12.23 1.56 17.05
C ASP A 61 12.26 0.55 15.90
N THR A 62 11.26 -0.32 15.72
CA THR A 62 11.23 -1.27 14.60
C THR A 62 10.39 -0.82 13.42
N PHE A 63 9.28 -0.14 13.65
CA PHE A 63 8.32 0.21 12.58
C PHE A 63 8.69 1.49 11.85
N MET A 64 9.12 2.53 12.56
CA MET A 64 9.60 3.79 11.97
C MET A 64 10.92 3.59 11.19
N ASN A 65 11.75 2.63 11.63
CA ASN A 65 13.00 2.29 10.94
C ASN A 65 12.80 1.40 9.70
N ARG A 66 11.66 0.69 9.61
CA ARG A 66 11.29 -0.15 8.45
C ARG A 66 10.63 0.64 7.33
N THR A 67 10.22 1.89 7.58
CA THR A 67 9.63 2.75 6.55
C THR A 67 10.73 3.47 5.79
N PRO A 68 10.90 3.21 4.49
CA PRO A 68 11.91 3.90 3.70
C PRO A 68 11.64 5.40 3.74
N ASN A 69 12.65 6.19 4.14
CA ASN A 69 12.59 7.63 3.95
C ASN A 69 12.46 7.91 2.44
N ILE A 70 11.66 8.89 2.05
CA ILE A 70 11.43 9.23 0.64
C ILE A 70 12.77 9.53 -0.06
N ASP A 71 13.71 10.15 0.66
CA ASP A 71 15.07 10.42 0.19
C ASP A 71 15.85 9.14 -0.13
N LYS A 72 15.64 8.06 0.64
CA LYS A 72 16.26 6.76 0.36
C LYS A 72 15.67 6.13 -0.91
N ILE A 73 14.39 6.36 -1.21
CA ILE A 73 13.75 5.88 -2.43
C ILE A 73 14.31 6.62 -3.64
N PHE A 74 14.44 7.95 -3.55
CA PHE A 74 14.95 8.78 -4.65
C PHE A 74 16.42 8.49 -4.97
N ASN A 75 17.24 8.24 -3.94
CA ASN A 75 18.67 7.97 -4.08
C ASN A 75 19.01 6.48 -4.30
N ALA A 76 18.02 5.58 -4.36
CA ALA A 76 18.27 4.16 -4.61
C ALA A 76 18.75 3.92 -6.06
N PRO A 77 19.68 2.96 -6.27
CA PRO A 77 20.12 2.59 -7.61
C PRO A 77 18.97 1.99 -8.44
N SER A 78 19.08 2.11 -9.76
CA SER A 78 18.16 1.44 -10.69
C SER A 78 18.47 -0.06 -10.78
N PRO A 79 17.46 -0.93 -10.97
CA PRO A 79 16.04 -0.62 -11.09
C PRO A 79 15.35 -0.39 -9.73
N ARG A 80 14.46 0.62 -9.67
CA ARG A 80 13.66 0.93 -8.47
C ARG A 80 12.27 0.33 -8.59
N PHE A 81 11.84 -0.36 -7.54
CA PHE A 81 10.50 -0.94 -7.43
C PHE A 81 9.68 -0.14 -6.43
N ILE A 82 8.59 0.48 -6.86
CA ILE A 82 7.81 1.40 -6.02
C ILE A 82 6.35 0.94 -5.98
N LYS A 83 5.77 0.93 -4.78
CA LYS A 83 4.34 0.67 -4.57
C LYS A 83 3.61 2.00 -4.40
N SER A 84 2.45 2.11 -5.05
CA SER A 84 1.51 3.22 -4.88
C SER A 84 0.05 2.76 -5.05
N HIS A 85 -0.82 3.39 -4.25
CA HIS A 85 -2.29 3.33 -4.30
C HIS A 85 -2.91 4.67 -4.77
N LEU A 86 -2.10 5.70 -5.04
CA LEU A 86 -2.58 6.95 -5.64
C LEU A 86 -3.19 6.68 -7.02
N PRO A 87 -4.16 7.51 -7.47
CA PRO A 87 -4.62 7.59 -8.85
C PRO A 87 -3.57 8.22 -9.76
N PHE A 88 -3.73 8.05 -11.08
CA PHE A 88 -2.76 8.58 -12.05
C PHE A 88 -2.75 10.11 -12.04
N SER A 89 -3.89 10.73 -11.73
CA SER A 89 -4.05 12.17 -11.59
C SER A 89 -3.24 12.80 -10.46
N LEU A 90 -2.83 12.00 -9.45
CA LEU A 90 -1.97 12.45 -8.34
C LEU A 90 -0.51 12.03 -8.51
N LEU A 91 -0.16 11.40 -9.64
CA LEU A 91 1.21 11.04 -10.01
C LEU A 91 1.70 11.97 -11.13
N PRO A 92 3.02 12.02 -11.40
CA PRO A 92 3.55 12.81 -12.50
C PRO A 92 2.88 12.42 -13.83
N PRO A 93 2.42 13.38 -14.65
CA PRO A 93 1.75 13.07 -15.92
C PRO A 93 2.66 12.35 -16.91
N THR A 94 3.97 12.57 -16.81
CA THR A 94 5.03 11.91 -17.62
C THR A 94 5.54 10.60 -17.01
N LEU A 95 4.82 10.04 -16.01
CA LEU A 95 5.23 8.81 -15.33
C LEU A 95 5.43 7.66 -16.31
N LEU A 96 4.53 7.50 -17.28
CA LEU A 96 4.58 6.39 -18.24
C LEU A 96 5.67 6.57 -19.30
N ASP A 97 6.20 7.78 -19.48
CA ASP A 97 7.32 8.05 -20.38
C ASP A 97 8.65 7.60 -19.77
N THR A 98 8.71 7.49 -18.44
CA THR A 98 9.96 7.26 -17.69
C THR A 98 9.96 5.94 -16.91
N ALA A 99 8.80 5.36 -16.62
CA ALA A 99 8.65 4.17 -15.79
C ALA A 99 7.60 3.20 -16.33
N LYS A 100 7.79 1.91 -16.04
CA LYS A 100 6.80 0.87 -16.32
C LYS A 100 5.85 0.74 -15.12
N VAL A 101 4.54 0.76 -15.38
CA VAL A 101 3.52 0.65 -14.33
C VAL A 101 2.71 -0.62 -14.55
N VAL A 102 2.67 -1.47 -13.51
CA VAL A 102 1.72 -2.59 -13.44
C VAL A 102 0.50 -2.14 -12.63
N TYR A 103 -0.66 -2.12 -13.28
CA TYR A 103 -1.95 -1.86 -12.64
C TYR A 103 -2.74 -3.13 -12.46
N VAL A 104 -3.40 -3.26 -11.31
CA VAL A 104 -4.20 -4.45 -10.98
C VAL A 104 -5.57 -3.98 -10.50
N ALA A 105 -6.59 -4.52 -11.15
CA ALA A 105 -7.99 -4.33 -10.77
C ALA A 105 -8.54 -5.63 -10.20
N ARG A 106 -9.55 -5.52 -9.36
CA ARG A 106 -10.35 -6.64 -8.85
C ARG A 106 -11.81 -6.22 -8.88
N ASP A 107 -12.72 -7.20 -8.95
CA ASP A 107 -14.13 -6.95 -8.73
C ASP A 107 -14.34 -6.11 -7.44
N PRO A 108 -15.04 -4.97 -7.53
CA PRO A 108 -15.15 -4.06 -6.40
C PRO A 108 -15.93 -4.65 -5.22
N ARG A 109 -16.81 -5.63 -5.47
CA ARG A 109 -17.55 -6.34 -4.42
C ARG A 109 -16.60 -7.18 -3.57
N ASP A 110 -15.72 -7.92 -4.23
CA ASP A 110 -14.70 -8.72 -3.55
C ASP A 110 -13.65 -7.85 -2.86
N ALA A 111 -13.28 -6.74 -3.51
CA ALA A 111 -12.34 -5.81 -2.94
C ALA A 111 -12.91 -5.12 -1.68
N ALA A 112 -14.22 -4.86 -1.64
CA ALA A 112 -14.91 -4.37 -0.44
C ALA A 112 -14.84 -5.38 0.72
N VAL A 113 -15.09 -6.66 0.46
CA VAL A 113 -14.99 -7.71 1.49
C VAL A 113 -13.56 -7.78 2.04
N SER A 114 -12.57 -7.82 1.15
CA SER A 114 -11.16 -7.83 1.55
C SER A 114 -10.77 -6.60 2.38
N TYR A 115 -11.23 -5.42 1.97
CA TYR A 115 -10.96 -4.18 2.70
C TYR A 115 -11.65 -4.15 4.07
N TYR A 116 -12.89 -4.64 4.17
CA TYR A 116 -13.58 -4.78 5.46
C TYR A 116 -12.76 -5.60 6.46
N HIS A 117 -12.25 -6.76 6.04
CA HIS A 117 -11.42 -7.60 6.90
C HIS A 117 -10.08 -6.96 7.23
N HIS A 118 -9.45 -6.26 6.27
CA HIS A 118 -8.24 -5.49 6.53
C HIS A 118 -8.47 -4.38 7.57
N CYS A 119 -9.59 -3.66 7.50
CA CYS A 119 -9.98 -2.67 8.50
C CYS A 119 -10.18 -3.26 9.89
N ARG A 120 -10.68 -4.49 10.00
CA ARG A 120 -10.81 -5.19 11.28
C ARG A 120 -9.48 -5.66 11.84
N MET A 121 -8.55 -6.07 10.98
CA MET A 121 -7.21 -6.47 11.36
C MET A 121 -6.37 -5.25 11.80
N MET A 122 -6.41 -4.19 11.02
CA MET A 122 -5.63 -2.97 11.23
C MET A 122 -6.40 -1.96 12.08
N GLN A 123 -6.27 -2.09 13.40
CA GLN A 123 -6.95 -1.24 14.39
C GLN A 123 -6.75 0.27 14.16
N MET A 124 -5.67 0.67 13.46
CA MET A 124 -5.40 2.06 13.09
C MET A 124 -6.55 2.74 12.32
N TYR A 125 -7.36 1.98 11.58
CA TYR A 125 -8.52 2.54 10.87
C TYR A 125 -9.68 2.89 11.81
N GLY A 126 -9.74 2.27 13.00
CA GLY A 126 -10.74 2.54 14.03
C GLY A 126 -12.18 2.15 13.64
N PHE A 127 -12.35 1.35 12.59
CA PHE A 127 -13.68 0.93 12.14
C PHE A 127 -14.23 -0.19 13.03
N LYS A 128 -15.45 -0.01 13.55
CA LYS A 128 -16.13 -0.96 14.45
C LYS A 128 -17.50 -1.42 13.93
N GLY A 129 -17.88 -1.03 12.72
CA GLY A 129 -19.17 -1.40 12.12
C GLY A 129 -19.20 -2.82 11.56
N ASP A 130 -20.39 -3.27 11.18
CA ASP A 130 -20.58 -4.51 10.41
C ASP A 130 -20.24 -4.31 8.92
N PHE A 131 -20.33 -5.39 8.15
CA PHE A 131 -20.04 -5.30 6.71
C PHE A 131 -21.05 -4.42 5.97
N LYS A 132 -22.32 -4.35 6.40
CA LYS A 132 -23.33 -3.51 5.75
C LYS A 132 -22.99 -2.02 5.91
N ALA A 133 -22.63 -1.60 7.10
CA ALA A 133 -22.14 -0.24 7.36
C ALA A 133 -20.87 0.06 6.56
N PHE A 134 -19.95 -0.90 6.48
CA PHE A 134 -18.74 -0.78 5.68
C PHE A 134 -19.05 -0.61 4.19
N TRP A 135 -19.92 -1.47 3.65
CA TRP A 135 -20.35 -1.44 2.26
C TRP A 135 -20.96 -0.09 1.89
N ASN A 136 -21.82 0.46 2.75
CA ASN A 136 -22.39 1.80 2.54
C ASN A 136 -21.30 2.89 2.49
N LEU A 137 -20.29 2.83 3.35
CA LEU A 137 -19.14 3.75 3.29
C LEU A 137 -18.32 3.56 2.01
N PHE A 138 -18.16 2.31 1.58
CA PHE A 138 -17.38 1.92 0.41
C PHE A 138 -18.01 2.44 -0.89
N ILE A 139 -19.32 2.26 -1.08
CA ILE A 139 -20.01 2.70 -2.31
C ILE A 139 -20.29 4.20 -2.35
N THR A 140 -20.31 4.88 -1.19
CA THR A 140 -20.51 6.35 -1.11
C THR A 140 -19.19 7.12 -1.14
N ASN A 141 -18.06 6.43 -1.34
CA ASN A 141 -16.71 6.99 -1.34
C ASN A 141 -16.37 7.79 -0.06
N ARG A 142 -16.92 7.38 1.09
CA ARG A 142 -16.68 8.00 2.41
C ARG A 142 -15.64 7.25 3.24
N GLY A 143 -14.96 6.27 2.64
CA GLY A 143 -13.86 5.53 3.25
C GLY A 143 -12.55 6.32 3.27
N LYS A 144 -11.82 6.30 4.40
CA LYS A 144 -10.56 7.04 4.60
C LYS A 144 -9.40 6.67 3.63
N VAL A 145 -9.54 5.61 2.83
CA VAL A 145 -8.46 5.05 2.00
C VAL A 145 -8.92 4.80 0.56
N GLN A 146 -10.15 5.20 0.22
CA GLN A 146 -10.67 4.94 -1.11
C GLN A 146 -10.42 6.15 -2.00
N LEU A 147 -9.36 6.04 -2.81
CA LEU A 147 -9.11 6.97 -3.90
C LEU A 147 -9.68 6.32 -5.18
N HIS A 148 -10.91 6.73 -5.50
CA HIS A 148 -11.59 6.83 -6.80
C HIS A 148 -12.69 5.83 -7.21
N TRP A 149 -13.75 6.46 -7.73
CA TRP A 149 -14.46 6.17 -8.98
C TRP A 149 -14.69 7.53 -9.68
N ASP A 150 -13.87 7.87 -10.68
CA ASP A 150 -14.14 8.93 -11.65
C ASP A 150 -13.89 8.35 -13.06
#